data_AF-A0A084QUL7-F1
#
_entry.id   AF-A0A084QUL7-F1
#
_cell.length_a   1.000
_cell.length_b   1.000
_cell.length_c   1.000
_cell.angle_alpha   90.00
_cell.angle_beta   90.00
_cell.angle_gamma   90.00
#
_symmetry.space_group_name_H-M   'P 1'
#
loop_
_entity.id
_entity.type
_entity.pdbx_description
1 polymer ?
#
loop_
_entity_poly.entity_id
_entity_poly.type
_entity_poly.pdbx_seq_one_letter_code
_entity_poly.pdbx_strand_id
1 'polypeptide(L)'
;MDGLTTGYDFSRAGRHVWSTLKMNWHLGFTAFGGPPVHFKIFHEMFVEKSHWIDEQLYQELFSISQALSGPASTKMLYCINLIHNGFPSALLALVMWSLPGALGMFALSMGISTVGDTLPRAVYALLSGLNAATVGIIALAAVELSDKAVTDHLTRLIVFGTAAAGLLYNALWYIPVLMVASGAVSLVYDYRWIHRPVQAAIRRLRRHSPPTPQPQTDNGDGEYGQTDDEILPHEPVSEAEMEPRVIPTEHRLNFSWKIGTAIIASFFVTFLVVMVLRGTLPFSPLLYRLFANLYLAGTIIFGGGPVVIPLLREYIVAEGWVSPRDFLIGLAIAQAFPGPNFNFAVFLGGLVASNHGYPVAVGSILAFIGIFTPGIVLVHGTMGVWAAIRSKPWIKSVIRGINAGAVGLIYPAVYRIWQVGFIDEGFQSGRSLADDPWWVVVTAMAYIGGRYFRVPPPVSILIGAVLGLTRYAVLHQTYTRIEPSQLLELRWLGGGSHHLVT
;
A
#
# COMPACT_ATOMS: atom_id res chain seq x y z
N MET A 1 12.36 -20.94 50.43
CA MET A 1 11.21 -21.46 49.64
C MET A 1 10.29 -20.28 49.41
N ASP A 2 10.59 -19.42 48.44
CA ASP A 2 9.74 -18.28 48.09
C ASP A 2 9.18 -18.54 46.69
N GLY A 3 7.87 -18.76 46.68
CA GLY A 3 7.11 -19.25 45.54
C GLY A 3 6.96 -18.22 44.44
N LEU A 4 7.22 -18.68 43.22
CA LEU A 4 6.79 -18.09 41.96
C LEU A 4 5.26 -17.90 41.97
N THR A 5 4.79 -16.66 42.10
CA THR A 5 3.43 -16.28 41.73
C THR A 5 3.46 -15.46 40.44
N THR A 6 3.46 -16.19 39.32
CA THR A 6 3.00 -15.69 38.02
C THR A 6 1.51 -15.35 38.10
N GLY A 7 1.18 -14.22 38.71
CA GLY A 7 -0.15 -13.64 38.64
C GLY A 7 -0.32 -12.92 37.30
N TYR A 8 -1.04 -13.51 36.36
CA TYR A 8 -1.58 -12.76 35.22
C TYR A 8 -2.56 -11.72 35.77
N ASP A 9 -2.18 -10.44 35.77
CA ASP A 9 -3.03 -9.34 36.21
C ASP A 9 -4.16 -9.10 35.20
N PHE A 10 -5.30 -9.76 35.40
CA PHE A 10 -6.50 -9.64 34.57
C PHE A 10 -6.98 -8.19 34.41
N SER A 11 -6.69 -7.31 35.38
CA SER A 11 -7.06 -5.90 35.31
C SER A 11 -6.27 -5.16 34.23
N ARG A 12 -4.98 -5.48 34.05
CA ARG A 12 -4.10 -4.87 33.04
C ARG A 12 -4.42 -5.38 31.64
N ALA A 13 -4.64 -6.68 31.49
CA ALA A 13 -5.07 -7.27 30.22
C ALA A 13 -6.42 -6.70 29.75
N GLY A 14 -7.39 -6.55 30.67
CA GLY A 14 -8.68 -5.92 30.40
C GLY A 14 -8.54 -4.46 29.94
N ARG A 15 -7.67 -3.66 30.58
CA ARG A 15 -7.37 -2.28 30.16
C ARG A 15 -6.77 -2.20 28.76
N HIS A 16 -5.82 -3.08 28.42
CA HIS A 16 -5.20 -3.14 27.10
C HIS A 16 -6.21 -3.49 26.00
N VAL A 17 -7.06 -4.49 26.25
CA VAL A 17 -8.13 -4.89 25.33
C VAL A 17 -9.15 -3.78 25.15
N TRP A 18 -9.58 -3.13 26.24
CA TRP A 18 -10.52 -2.01 26.18
C TRP A 18 -9.96 -0.80 25.43
N SER A 19 -8.70 -0.44 25.67
CA SER A 19 -8.01 0.64 24.94
C SER A 19 -7.96 0.33 23.43
N THR A 20 -7.65 -0.92 23.09
CA THR A 20 -7.63 -1.41 21.71
C THR A 20 -9.02 -1.30 21.06
N LEU A 21 -10.07 -1.76 21.74
CA LEU A 21 -11.46 -1.65 21.29
C LEU A 21 -11.85 -0.20 21.03
N LYS A 22 -11.70 0.66 22.03
CA LYS A 22 -12.10 2.07 21.96
C LYS A 22 -11.43 2.80 20.80
N MET A 23 -10.17 2.48 20.51
CA MET A 23 -9.39 3.16 19.49
C MET A 23 -9.61 2.61 18.07
N ASN A 24 -9.82 1.30 17.93
CA ASN A 24 -9.79 0.64 16.62
C ASN A 24 -11.18 0.24 16.07
N TRP A 25 -12.25 0.22 16.89
CA TRP A 25 -13.55 -0.35 16.49
C TRP A 25 -14.14 0.27 15.21
N HIS A 26 -13.98 1.59 15.04
CA HIS A 26 -14.59 2.31 13.91
C HIS A 26 -13.77 2.19 12.63
N LEU A 27 -12.49 1.83 12.71
CA LEU A 27 -11.59 1.83 11.56
C LEU A 27 -12.06 0.92 10.43
N GLY A 28 -12.62 -0.25 10.76
CA GLY A 28 -13.20 -1.17 9.77
C GLY A 28 -14.44 -0.62 9.05
N PHE A 29 -15.06 0.44 9.57
CA PHE A 29 -16.22 1.12 8.96
C PHE A 29 -15.86 2.43 8.29
N THR A 30 -14.75 3.07 8.66
CA THR A 30 -14.44 4.45 8.26
C THR A 30 -13.19 4.59 7.37
N ALA A 31 -12.36 3.55 7.26
CA ALA A 31 -11.11 3.65 6.49
C ALA A 31 -11.33 3.29 5.01
N PHE A 32 -11.73 4.28 4.22
CA PHE A 32 -11.94 4.13 2.77
C PHE A 32 -10.70 4.58 1.98
N GLY A 33 -10.60 4.13 0.73
CA GLY A 33 -9.60 4.62 -0.23
C GLY A 33 -8.29 3.81 -0.27
N GLY A 34 -8.22 2.66 0.40
CA GLY A 34 -7.12 1.71 0.27
C GLY A 34 -5.82 2.11 1.01
N PRO A 35 -4.73 1.33 0.84
CA PRO A 35 -3.60 1.40 1.77
C PRO A 35 -2.92 2.77 1.92
N PRO A 36 -2.66 3.56 0.85
CA PRO A 36 -2.09 4.90 1.00
C PRO A 36 -2.91 5.80 1.92
N VAL A 37 -4.24 5.74 1.81
CA VAL A 37 -5.17 6.50 2.65
C VAL A 37 -5.18 5.96 4.07
N HIS A 38 -5.13 4.64 4.24
CA HIS A 38 -5.07 4.02 5.57
C HIS A 38 -3.83 4.48 6.35
N PHE A 39 -2.67 4.59 5.69
CA PHE A 39 -1.47 5.14 6.33
C PHE A 39 -1.72 6.57 6.82
N LYS A 40 -2.28 7.44 6.00
CA LYS A 40 -2.66 8.78 6.46
C LYS A 40 -3.59 8.74 7.68
N ILE A 41 -4.64 7.91 7.64
CA ILE A 41 -5.59 7.75 8.75
C ILE A 41 -4.86 7.27 10.03
N PHE A 42 -3.96 6.30 9.91
CA PHE A 42 -3.20 5.78 11.06
C PHE A 42 -2.21 6.82 11.60
N HIS A 43 -1.62 7.63 10.73
CA HIS A 43 -0.75 8.74 11.12
C HIS A 43 -1.51 9.77 11.97
N GLU A 44 -2.61 10.30 11.43
CA GLU A 44 -3.47 11.27 12.15
C GLU A 44 -3.99 10.69 13.48
N MET A 45 -4.36 9.41 13.48
CA MET A 45 -4.93 8.76 14.65
C MET A 45 -3.89 8.46 15.74
N PHE A 46 -2.82 7.74 15.39
CA PHE A 46 -1.87 7.17 16.35
C PHE A 46 -0.66 8.05 16.62
N VAL A 47 -0.33 8.99 15.73
CA VAL A 47 0.78 9.93 15.91
C VAL A 47 0.26 11.28 16.38
N GLU A 48 -0.68 11.88 15.65
CA GLU A 48 -1.11 13.26 15.91
C GLU A 48 -2.14 13.39 17.03
N LYS A 49 -3.17 12.52 17.06
CA LYS A 49 -4.29 12.65 18.02
C LYS A 49 -4.06 11.92 19.34
N SER A 50 -3.63 10.66 19.29
CA SER A 50 -3.48 9.85 20.51
C SER A 50 -2.07 9.74 21.04
N HIS A 51 -1.08 10.14 20.25
CA HIS A 51 0.35 10.03 20.58
C HIS A 51 0.75 8.63 21.07
N TRP A 52 0.17 7.57 20.49
CA TRP A 52 0.53 6.19 20.79
C TRP A 52 1.94 5.86 20.30
N ILE A 53 2.37 6.47 19.19
CA ILE A 53 3.70 6.31 18.59
C ILE A 53 4.21 7.65 18.06
N ASP A 54 5.53 7.80 18.02
CA ASP A 54 6.18 9.00 17.46
C ASP A 54 6.34 8.90 15.93
N GLU A 55 6.71 10.01 15.29
CA GLU A 55 6.90 10.09 13.84
C GLU A 55 7.95 9.09 13.36
N GLN A 56 9.05 8.92 14.09
CA GLN A 56 10.12 8.03 13.64
C GLN A 56 9.68 6.57 13.67
N LEU A 57 9.05 6.13 14.76
CA LEU A 57 8.51 4.78 14.88
C LEU A 57 7.43 4.54 13.82
N TYR A 58 6.59 5.54 13.54
CA TYR A 58 5.62 5.46 12.46
C TYR A 58 6.29 5.18 11.10
N GLN A 59 7.33 5.93 10.74
CA GLN A 59 8.06 5.74 9.49
C GLN A 59 8.83 4.40 9.45
N GLU A 60 9.37 3.96 10.58
CA GLU A 60 9.99 2.63 10.72
C GLU A 60 8.96 1.51 10.47
N LEU A 61 7.79 1.58 11.11
CA LEU A 61 6.71 0.60 10.92
C LEU A 61 6.12 0.62 9.51
N PHE A 62 5.98 1.81 8.92
CA PHE A 62 5.56 1.96 7.53
C PHE A 62 6.53 1.23 6.60
N SER A 63 7.84 1.43 6.77
CA SER A 63 8.88 0.79 5.98
C SER A 63 8.87 -0.72 6.11
N ILE A 64 8.77 -1.25 7.35
CA ILE A 64 8.68 -2.70 7.61
C ILE A 64 7.43 -3.30 6.96
N SER A 65 6.30 -2.59 7.08
CA SER A 65 5.02 -3.04 6.54
C SER A 65 5.00 -3.06 5.01
N GLN A 66 5.80 -2.22 4.37
CA GLN A 66 5.95 -2.18 2.91
C GLN A 66 6.96 -3.23 2.43
N ALA A 67 8.07 -3.41 3.15
CA ALA A 67 9.16 -4.32 2.79
C ALA A 67 8.78 -5.80 2.88
N LEU A 68 7.87 -6.15 3.80
CA LEU A 68 7.41 -7.53 3.97
C LEU A 68 6.19 -7.81 3.10
N SER A 69 5.97 -9.08 2.78
CA SER A 69 4.81 -9.50 2.00
C SER A 69 3.50 -9.42 2.78
N GLY A 70 2.38 -9.41 2.06
CA GLY A 70 1.01 -9.27 2.57
C GLY A 70 0.48 -7.83 2.64
N PRO A 71 -0.75 -7.62 3.12
CA PRO A 71 -1.40 -6.31 3.09
C PRO A 71 -0.74 -5.28 4.02
N ALA A 72 -0.07 -4.28 3.44
CA ALA A 72 0.79 -3.34 4.16
C ALA A 72 0.06 -2.53 5.25
N SER A 73 -1.12 -1.96 4.98
CA SER A 73 -1.88 -1.20 6.00
C SER A 73 -2.31 -2.10 7.17
N THR A 74 -2.73 -3.34 6.88
CA THR A 74 -3.12 -4.30 7.91
C THR A 74 -1.94 -4.67 8.82
N LYS A 75 -0.74 -4.89 8.24
CA LYS A 75 0.49 -5.13 9.00
C LYS A 75 0.85 -3.94 9.88
N MET A 76 0.70 -2.73 9.37
CA MET A 76 1.00 -1.52 10.13
C MET A 76 0.09 -1.38 11.35
N LEU A 77 -1.23 -1.54 11.17
CA LEU A 77 -2.19 -1.49 12.28
C LEU A 77 -1.90 -2.59 13.31
N TYR A 78 -1.58 -3.80 12.84
CA TYR A 78 -1.15 -4.91 13.69
C TYR A 78 0.09 -4.54 14.51
N CYS A 79 1.13 -3.97 13.89
CA CYS A 79 2.36 -3.58 14.58
C CYS A 79 2.15 -2.47 15.62
N ILE A 80 1.33 -1.45 15.32
CA ILE A 80 1.02 -0.36 16.26
C ILE A 80 0.38 -0.95 17.53
N ASN A 81 -0.64 -1.79 17.36
CA ASN A 81 -1.33 -2.43 18.48
C ASN A 81 -0.45 -3.47 19.19
N LEU A 82 0.45 -4.14 18.48
CA LEU A 82 1.42 -5.08 19.04
C LEU A 82 2.41 -4.36 19.98
N ILE A 83 2.95 -3.22 19.56
CA ILE A 83 3.86 -2.42 20.39
C ILE A 83 3.13 -1.88 21.61
N HIS A 84 1.93 -1.31 21.43
CA HIS A 84 1.23 -0.61 22.50
C HIS A 84 0.56 -1.54 23.50
N ASN A 85 -0.08 -2.63 23.06
CA ASN A 85 -0.93 -3.44 23.96
C ASN A 85 -0.59 -4.94 23.93
N GLY A 86 0.41 -5.35 23.13
CA GLY A 86 0.87 -6.73 23.02
C GLY A 86 0.09 -7.57 21.99
N PHE A 87 0.42 -8.85 21.93
CA PHE A 87 -0.05 -9.77 20.90
C PHE A 87 -1.59 -9.95 20.84
N PRO A 88 -2.32 -10.15 21.96
CA PRO A 88 -3.77 -10.31 21.92
C PRO A 88 -4.49 -9.09 21.33
N SER A 89 -4.02 -7.89 21.68
CA SER A 89 -4.55 -6.63 21.14
C SER A 89 -4.24 -6.46 19.66
N ALA A 90 -3.07 -6.90 19.19
CA ALA A 90 -2.74 -6.89 17.77
C ALA A 90 -3.69 -7.79 16.96
N LEU A 91 -4.00 -8.98 17.47
CA LEU A 91 -4.96 -9.88 16.84
C LEU A 91 -6.39 -9.32 16.87
N LEU A 92 -6.79 -8.75 18.01
CA LEU A 92 -8.10 -8.11 18.14
C LEU A 92 -8.25 -6.94 17.16
N ALA A 93 -7.22 -6.09 17.04
CA ALA A 93 -7.20 -5.00 16.07
C ALA A 93 -7.31 -5.50 14.63
N LEU A 94 -6.62 -6.59 14.26
CA LEU A 94 -6.75 -7.24 12.96
C LEU A 94 -8.20 -7.66 12.68
N VAL A 95 -8.84 -8.33 13.64
CA VAL A 95 -10.23 -8.78 13.47
C VAL A 95 -11.16 -7.58 13.33
N MET A 96 -11.11 -6.59 14.23
CA MET A 96 -11.99 -5.41 14.16
C MET A 96 -11.78 -4.59 12.87
N TRP A 97 -10.53 -4.49 12.42
CA TRP A 97 -10.17 -3.81 11.18
C TRP A 97 -10.74 -4.48 9.94
N SER A 98 -10.71 -5.82 9.91
CA SER A 98 -11.08 -6.57 8.71
C SER A 98 -12.53 -7.02 8.71
N LEU A 99 -13.13 -7.25 9.87
CA LEU A 99 -14.42 -7.93 10.02
C LEU A 99 -15.59 -7.21 9.32
N PRO A 100 -15.79 -5.89 9.45
CA PRO A 100 -16.92 -5.22 8.77
C PRO A 100 -16.86 -5.37 7.25
N GLY A 101 -15.70 -5.11 6.66
CA GLY A 101 -15.48 -5.32 5.23
C GLY A 101 -15.59 -6.79 4.83
N ALA A 102 -15.08 -7.72 5.63
CA ALA A 102 -15.18 -9.15 5.38
C ALA A 102 -16.64 -9.64 5.41
N LEU A 103 -17.45 -9.18 6.36
CA LEU A 103 -18.88 -9.48 6.42
C LEU A 103 -19.64 -8.91 5.23
N GLY A 104 -19.27 -7.70 4.79
CA GLY A 104 -19.79 -7.11 3.56
C GLY A 104 -19.49 -7.95 2.32
N MET A 105 -18.23 -8.39 2.17
CA MET A 105 -17.79 -9.23 1.06
C MET A 105 -18.39 -10.65 1.12
N PHE A 106 -18.58 -11.19 2.32
CA PHE A 106 -19.32 -12.44 2.54
C PHE A 106 -20.79 -12.30 2.12
N ALA A 107 -21.47 -11.24 2.55
CA ALA A 107 -22.86 -10.96 2.15
C ALA A 107 -22.97 -10.79 0.62
N LEU A 108 -22.02 -10.08 0.01
CA LEU A 108 -21.96 -9.93 -1.44
C LEU A 108 -21.80 -11.28 -2.16
N SER A 109 -21.01 -12.20 -1.61
CA SER A 109 -20.81 -13.52 -2.23
C SER A 109 -22.07 -14.38 -2.22
N MET A 110 -22.96 -14.20 -1.23
CA MET A 110 -24.27 -14.86 -1.20
C MET A 110 -25.28 -14.20 -2.13
N GLY A 111 -25.16 -12.88 -2.37
CA GLY A 111 -26.09 -12.11 -3.19
C GLY A 111 -25.77 -12.18 -4.68
N ILE A 112 -24.50 -12.27 -5.07
CA ILE A 112 -24.12 -12.20 -6.49
C ILE A 112 -24.62 -13.41 -7.29
N SER A 113 -24.79 -14.57 -6.65
CA SER A 113 -25.30 -15.78 -7.29
C SER A 113 -26.78 -15.69 -7.68
N THR A 114 -27.52 -14.69 -7.19
CA THR A 114 -28.93 -14.45 -7.56
C THR A 114 -29.09 -13.38 -8.64
N VAL A 115 -28.00 -12.70 -9.02
CA VAL A 115 -27.99 -11.66 -10.05
C VAL A 115 -27.84 -12.32 -11.43
N GLY A 116 -28.67 -11.89 -12.39
CA GLY A 116 -28.63 -12.38 -13.77
C GLY A 116 -27.34 -12.04 -14.51
N ASP A 117 -27.19 -12.54 -15.74
CA ASP A 117 -25.87 -12.56 -16.39
C ASP A 117 -25.26 -11.20 -16.73
N THR A 118 -26.09 -10.17 -16.82
CA THR A 118 -25.72 -8.79 -17.10
C THR A 118 -26.26 -7.89 -15.99
N LEU A 119 -25.40 -7.07 -15.40
CA LEU A 119 -25.86 -6.02 -14.49
C LEU A 119 -26.60 -4.92 -15.25
N PRO A 120 -27.53 -4.19 -14.60
CA PRO A 120 -28.07 -2.97 -15.17
C PRO A 120 -26.96 -1.97 -15.48
N ARG A 121 -27.00 -1.30 -16.65
CA ARG A 121 -26.08 -0.22 -17.05
C ARG A 121 -25.79 0.83 -15.96
N ALA A 122 -26.80 1.17 -15.17
CA ALA A 122 -26.68 2.09 -14.04
C ALA A 122 -25.61 1.63 -13.03
N VAL A 123 -25.50 0.32 -12.78
CA VAL A 123 -24.51 -0.24 -11.85
C VAL A 123 -23.09 -0.09 -12.42
N TYR A 124 -22.87 -0.35 -13.71
CA TYR A 124 -21.56 -0.12 -14.34
C TYR A 124 -21.12 1.36 -14.24
N ALA A 125 -22.05 2.29 -14.46
CA ALA A 125 -21.77 3.71 -14.33
C ALA A 125 -21.48 4.13 -12.88
N LEU A 126 -22.25 3.61 -11.91
CA LEU A 126 -22.00 3.78 -10.48
C LEU A 126 -20.60 3.30 -10.10
N LEU A 127 -20.25 2.07 -10.48
CA LEU A 127 -18.97 1.44 -10.17
C LEU A 127 -17.79 2.20 -10.80
N SER A 128 -17.94 2.66 -12.03
CA SER A 128 -16.93 3.50 -12.71
C SER A 128 -16.72 4.82 -11.98
N GLY A 129 -17.80 5.46 -11.51
CA GLY A 129 -17.73 6.68 -10.71
C GLY A 129 -17.05 6.48 -9.35
N LEU A 130 -17.35 5.37 -8.66
CA LEU A 130 -16.69 4.98 -7.41
C LEU A 130 -15.17 4.78 -7.62
N ASN A 131 -14.78 4.00 -8.64
CA ASN A 131 -13.37 3.75 -8.95
C ASN A 131 -12.63 5.03 -9.32
N ALA A 132 -13.23 5.88 -10.15
CA ALA A 132 -12.63 7.15 -10.57
C ALA A 132 -12.32 8.06 -9.37
N ALA A 133 -13.27 8.20 -8.44
CA ALA A 133 -13.04 8.96 -7.21
C ALA A 133 -11.97 8.32 -6.32
N THR A 134 -12.00 7.00 -6.14
CA THR A 134 -10.99 6.25 -5.37
C THR A 134 -9.59 6.48 -5.91
N VAL A 135 -9.39 6.43 -7.23
CA VAL A 135 -8.08 6.71 -7.85
C VAL A 135 -7.58 8.12 -7.50
N GLY A 136 -8.47 9.12 -7.48
CA GLY A 136 -8.11 10.50 -7.13
C GLY A 136 -7.65 10.64 -5.67
N ILE A 137 -8.33 9.95 -4.75
CA ILE A 137 -7.95 9.94 -3.34
C ILE A 137 -6.63 9.18 -3.11
N ILE A 138 -6.40 8.06 -3.81
CA ILE A 138 -5.13 7.33 -3.73
C ILE A 138 -3.98 8.19 -4.27
N ALA A 139 -4.20 8.91 -5.37
CA ALA A 139 -3.23 9.85 -5.92
C ALA A 139 -2.91 10.97 -4.93
N LEU A 140 -3.91 11.51 -4.23
CA LEU A 140 -3.71 12.48 -3.16
C LEU A 140 -2.83 11.94 -2.03
N ALA A 141 -3.16 10.75 -1.54
CA ALA A 141 -2.38 10.11 -0.49
C ALA A 141 -0.92 9.84 -0.92
N ALA A 142 -0.69 9.50 -2.20
CA ALA A 142 0.66 9.32 -2.75
C ALA A 142 1.50 10.60 -2.67
N VAL A 143 0.90 11.75 -3.01
CA VAL A 143 1.56 13.07 -2.92
C VAL A 143 1.84 13.43 -1.47
N GLU A 144 0.84 13.32 -0.59
CA GLU A 144 1.00 13.66 0.84
C GLU A 144 2.04 12.78 1.56
N LEU A 145 2.12 11.48 1.22
CA LEU A 145 3.15 10.57 1.71
C LEU A 145 4.53 10.93 1.15
N SER A 146 4.61 11.39 -0.10
CA SER A 146 5.85 11.86 -0.74
C SER A 146 6.39 13.12 -0.08
N ASP A 147 5.52 14.08 0.21
CA ASP A 147 5.89 15.31 0.92
C ASP A 147 6.54 15.01 2.28
N LYS A 148 6.09 13.96 2.97
CA LYS A 148 6.65 13.50 4.25
C LYS A 148 7.93 12.65 4.10
N ALA A 149 8.01 11.80 3.08
CA ALA A 149 9.13 10.90 2.88
C ALA A 149 10.36 11.55 2.22
N VAL A 150 10.16 12.64 1.47
CA VAL A 150 11.24 13.38 0.80
C VAL A 150 11.88 14.36 1.80
N THR A 151 12.92 13.89 2.48
CA THR A 151 13.68 14.70 3.44
C THR A 151 14.87 15.43 2.83
N ASP A 152 15.40 14.92 1.70
CA ASP A 152 16.66 15.38 1.11
C ASP A 152 16.72 15.02 -0.39
N HIS A 153 17.79 15.45 -1.07
CA HIS A 153 17.96 15.20 -2.50
C HIS A 153 18.05 13.71 -2.84
N LEU A 154 18.64 12.87 -1.98
CA LEU A 154 18.73 11.43 -2.24
C LEU A 154 17.37 10.77 -2.13
N THR A 155 16.63 11.03 -1.06
CA THR A 155 15.29 10.47 -0.88
C THR A 155 14.35 10.92 -2.00
N ARG A 156 14.47 12.16 -2.47
CA ARG A 156 13.76 12.64 -3.67
C ARG A 156 14.08 11.82 -4.93
N LEU A 157 15.37 11.56 -5.17
CA LEU A 157 15.81 10.74 -6.31
C LEU A 157 15.35 9.28 -6.19
N ILE A 158 15.31 8.73 -4.97
CA ILE A 158 14.81 7.37 -4.72
C ILE A 158 13.30 7.29 -4.99
N VAL A 159 12.50 8.22 -4.49
CA VAL A 159 11.04 8.27 -4.76
C VAL A 159 10.80 8.35 -6.26
N PHE A 160 11.46 9.27 -6.96
CA PHE A 160 11.34 9.40 -8.42
C PHE A 160 11.80 8.15 -9.16
N GLY A 161 12.97 7.62 -8.81
CA GLY A 161 13.58 6.47 -9.47
C GLY A 161 12.74 5.20 -9.31
N THR A 162 12.21 4.94 -8.12
CA THR A 162 11.33 3.79 -7.87
C THR A 162 9.95 3.95 -8.50
N ALA A 163 9.39 5.17 -8.54
CA ALA A 163 8.16 5.46 -9.27
C ALA A 163 8.32 5.20 -10.77
N ALA A 164 9.37 5.76 -11.39
CA ALA A 164 9.65 5.58 -12.81
C ALA A 164 9.93 4.10 -13.15
N ALA A 165 10.79 3.45 -12.37
CA ALA A 165 11.09 2.03 -12.50
C ALA A 165 9.81 1.17 -12.45
N GLY A 166 9.00 1.35 -11.40
CA GLY A 166 7.78 0.56 -11.21
C GLY A 166 6.68 0.80 -12.26
N LEU A 167 6.71 1.95 -12.94
CA LEU A 167 5.85 2.24 -14.10
C LEU A 167 6.33 1.52 -15.37
N LEU A 168 7.66 1.45 -15.57
CA LEU A 168 8.26 0.85 -16.76
C LEU A 168 8.25 -0.69 -16.75
N TYR A 169 8.37 -1.30 -15.57
CA TYR A 169 8.43 -2.76 -15.46
C TYR A 169 7.46 -3.30 -14.41
N ASN A 170 6.57 -4.20 -14.86
CA ASN A 170 5.48 -4.74 -14.07
C ASN A 170 5.73 -6.22 -13.74
N ALA A 171 6.57 -6.48 -12.74
CA ALA A 171 6.72 -7.80 -12.17
C ALA A 171 6.68 -7.76 -10.64
N LEU A 172 6.10 -8.79 -10.04
CA LEU A 172 5.92 -8.86 -8.58
C LEU A 172 7.25 -8.90 -7.82
N TRP A 173 8.23 -9.62 -8.36
CA TRP A 173 9.57 -9.71 -7.79
C TRP A 173 10.32 -8.38 -7.86
N TYR A 174 9.90 -7.46 -8.74
CA TYR A 174 10.59 -6.19 -8.93
C TYR A 174 10.39 -5.23 -7.76
N ILE A 175 9.22 -5.26 -7.12
CA ILE A 175 8.89 -4.44 -5.96
C ILE A 175 9.89 -4.64 -4.80
N PRO A 176 10.10 -5.87 -4.28
CA PRO A 176 11.07 -6.08 -3.20
C PRO A 176 12.51 -5.79 -3.64
N VAL A 177 12.87 -6.03 -4.91
CA VAL A 177 14.19 -5.67 -5.44
C VAL A 177 14.41 -4.15 -5.37
N LEU A 178 13.43 -3.35 -5.81
CA LEU A 178 13.51 -1.89 -5.73
C LEU A 178 13.58 -1.40 -4.28
N MET A 179 12.88 -2.03 -3.35
CA MET A 179 12.97 -1.69 -1.92
C MET A 179 14.36 -1.96 -1.35
N VAL A 180 14.91 -3.14 -1.60
CA VAL A 180 16.28 -3.49 -1.17
C VAL A 180 17.32 -2.56 -1.80
N ALA A 181 17.18 -2.29 -3.11
CA ALA A 181 18.05 -1.36 -3.81
C ALA A 181 17.98 0.05 -3.21
N SER A 182 16.79 0.55 -2.88
CA SER A 182 16.60 1.86 -2.25
C SER A 182 17.28 1.94 -0.88
N GLY A 183 17.16 0.89 -0.06
CA GLY A 183 17.86 0.79 1.21
C GLY A 183 19.39 0.73 1.06
N ALA A 184 19.89 -0.03 0.08
CA ALA A 184 21.31 -0.12 -0.22
C ALA A 184 21.88 1.21 -0.74
N VAL A 185 21.17 1.92 -1.62
CA VAL A 185 21.56 3.23 -2.14
C VAL A 185 21.68 4.25 -1.01
N SER A 186 20.71 4.29 -0.09
CA SER A 186 20.77 5.15 1.11
C SER A 186 21.97 4.82 1.99
N LEU A 187 22.23 3.54 2.24
CA LEU A 187 23.37 3.09 3.04
C LEU A 187 24.71 3.51 2.43
N VAL A 188 24.88 3.29 1.13
CA VAL A 188 26.11 3.60 0.39
C VAL A 188 26.36 5.11 0.34
N TYR A 189 25.29 5.91 0.21
CA TYR A 189 25.36 7.37 0.23
C TYR A 189 25.77 7.90 1.61
N ASP A 190 25.09 7.47 2.67
CA ASP A 190 25.32 7.97 4.03
C ASP A 190 26.70 7.58 4.58
N TYR A 191 27.14 6.35 4.32
CA TYR A 191 28.49 5.90 4.70
C TYR A 191 29.57 6.38 3.74
N ARG A 192 29.22 7.19 2.75
CA ARG A 192 30.13 7.81 1.77
C ARG A 192 31.08 6.80 1.12
N TRP A 193 30.66 5.53 0.98
CA TRP A 193 31.47 4.46 0.39
C TRP A 193 31.89 4.81 -1.04
N ILE A 194 31.08 5.60 -1.75
CA ILE A 194 31.37 6.09 -3.10
C ILE A 194 32.29 7.33 -3.09
N HIS A 195 32.30 8.18 -2.05
CA HIS A 195 33.16 9.38 -2.05
C HIS A 195 34.65 9.04 -2.02
N ARG A 196 35.06 7.95 -1.36
CA ARG A 196 36.48 7.53 -1.32
C ARG A 196 37.04 7.14 -2.70
N PRO A 197 36.41 6.24 -3.47
CA PRO A 197 36.87 5.88 -4.82
C PRO A 197 36.63 7.01 -5.83
N VAL A 198 35.53 7.78 -5.72
CA VAL A 198 35.25 8.90 -6.64
C VAL A 198 36.24 10.04 -6.43
N GLN A 199 36.58 10.40 -5.19
CA GLN A 199 37.65 11.38 -4.95
C GLN A 199 39.02 10.86 -5.39
N ALA A 200 39.29 9.56 -5.26
CA ALA A 200 40.52 8.97 -5.80
C ALA A 200 40.56 9.02 -7.34
N ALA A 201 39.43 8.78 -8.02
CA ALA A 201 39.31 8.89 -9.47
C ALA A 201 39.40 10.34 -9.97
N ILE A 202 38.72 11.28 -9.31
CA ILE A 202 38.80 12.72 -9.60
C ILE A 202 40.22 13.24 -9.37
N ARG A 203 40.93 12.79 -8.31
CA ARG A 203 42.34 13.14 -8.09
C ARG A 203 43.27 12.55 -9.15
N ARG A 204 42.97 11.37 -9.69
CA ARG A 204 43.71 10.78 -10.83
C ARG A 204 43.44 11.53 -12.14
N LEU A 205 42.21 11.96 -12.38
CA LEU A 205 41.83 12.78 -13.53
C LEU A 205 42.42 14.19 -13.46
N ARG A 206 42.38 14.84 -12.29
CA ARG A 206 43.03 16.16 -12.06
C ARG A 206 44.56 16.11 -12.16
N ARG A 207 45.19 14.93 -11.96
CA ARG A 207 46.63 14.74 -12.21
C ARG A 207 46.99 14.73 -13.71
N HIS A 208 46.00 14.57 -14.60
CA HIS A 208 46.19 14.61 -16.06
C HIS A 208 45.70 15.92 -16.69
N SER A 209 45.19 16.87 -15.89
CA SER A 209 44.98 18.23 -16.37
C SER A 209 46.32 18.95 -16.39
N PRO A 210 46.74 19.54 -17.53
CA PRO A 210 47.95 20.36 -17.56
C PRO A 210 47.80 21.53 -16.58
N PRO A 211 48.90 22.08 -16.05
CA PRO A 211 48.83 23.22 -15.15
C PRO A 211 48.11 24.35 -15.88
N THR A 212 47.06 24.90 -15.28
CA THR A 212 46.54 26.19 -15.72
C THR A 212 47.71 27.18 -15.70
N PRO A 213 47.99 27.92 -16.79
CA PRO A 213 49.05 28.91 -16.77
C PRO A 213 48.82 29.85 -15.59
N GLN A 214 49.80 29.94 -14.70
CA GLN A 214 49.82 30.99 -13.70
C GLN A 214 49.72 32.33 -14.46
N PRO A 215 48.80 33.23 -14.09
CA PRO A 215 48.86 34.60 -14.58
C PRO A 215 50.25 35.13 -14.23
N GLN A 216 51.01 35.54 -15.25
CA GLN A 216 52.26 36.27 -15.05
C GLN A 216 51.95 37.48 -14.17
N THR A 217 52.51 37.50 -12.97
CA THR A 217 52.59 38.71 -12.16
C THR A 217 53.58 39.63 -12.86
N ASP A 218 53.05 40.54 -13.66
CA ASP A 218 53.79 41.69 -14.14
C ASP A 218 54.09 42.57 -12.93
N ASN A 219 55.38 42.74 -12.63
CA ASN A 219 55.83 43.65 -11.59
C ASN A 219 55.68 45.08 -12.13
N GLY A 220 54.48 45.64 -11.95
CA GLY A 220 54.21 47.05 -12.11
C GLY A 220 54.03 47.69 -10.75
N ASP A 221 54.98 48.53 -10.36
CA ASP A 221 54.94 49.35 -9.15
C ASP A 221 53.67 50.21 -9.12
N GLY A 222 52.95 50.13 -8.00
CA GLY A 222 51.75 50.94 -7.76
C GLY A 222 51.21 50.70 -6.36
N GLU A 223 51.59 51.57 -5.43
CA GLU A 223 50.85 51.82 -4.18
C GLU A 223 49.35 51.88 -4.46
N TYR A 224 48.52 51.18 -3.67
CA TYR A 224 47.24 51.65 -3.12
C TYR A 224 46.52 50.51 -2.38
N GLY A 225 46.14 50.76 -1.12
CA GLY A 225 44.93 50.18 -0.52
C GLY A 225 45.08 48.84 0.20
N GLN A 226 45.51 48.91 1.46
CA GLN A 226 45.20 47.90 2.47
C GLN A 226 43.68 47.93 2.73
N THR A 227 42.95 46.89 2.32
CA THR A 227 41.58 46.63 2.77
C THR A 227 41.53 45.27 3.42
N ASP A 228 41.22 45.30 4.72
CA ASP A 228 40.97 44.16 5.59
C ASP A 228 39.80 43.33 5.06
N ASP A 229 40.08 42.14 4.53
CA ASP A 229 39.05 41.10 4.42
C ASP A 229 39.00 40.36 5.76
N GLU A 230 38.01 40.79 6.55
CA GLU A 230 37.57 40.21 7.79
C GLU A 230 37.31 38.71 7.61
N ILE A 231 38.22 37.88 8.14
CA ILE A 231 38.01 36.44 8.27
C ILE A 231 36.89 36.27 9.31
N LEU A 232 35.65 36.16 8.84
CA LEU A 232 34.54 35.69 9.65
C LEU A 232 34.94 34.32 10.23
N PRO A 233 35.00 34.16 11.57
CA PRO A 233 35.23 32.86 12.15
C PRO A 233 34.06 31.97 11.72
N HIS A 234 34.35 30.85 11.06
CA HIS A 234 33.41 29.76 11.01
C HIS A 234 33.08 29.36 12.45
N GLU A 235 31.91 29.77 12.93
CA GLU A 235 31.34 29.23 14.15
C GLU A 235 31.42 27.71 14.04
N PRO A 236 31.98 27.00 15.04
CA PRO A 236 31.82 25.57 15.10
C PRO A 236 30.32 25.32 15.07
N VAL A 237 29.86 24.50 14.12
CA VAL A 237 28.48 24.04 14.05
C VAL A 237 28.11 23.61 15.45
N SER A 238 27.32 24.45 16.13
CA SER A 238 26.76 24.17 17.43
C SER A 238 26.19 22.77 17.31
N GLU A 239 26.61 21.87 18.20
CA GLU A 239 25.91 20.62 18.45
C GLU A 239 24.49 21.02 18.80
N ALA A 240 23.66 21.19 17.76
CA ALA A 240 22.26 21.51 17.87
C ALA A 240 21.74 20.50 18.87
N GLU A 241 21.36 21.03 20.03
CA GLU A 241 20.98 20.28 21.21
C GLU A 241 20.13 19.12 20.74
N MET A 242 20.74 17.92 20.71
CA MET A 242 20.00 16.69 20.54
C MET A 242 19.25 16.57 21.86
N GLU A 243 18.08 17.22 21.92
CA GLU A 243 17.16 17.07 23.02
C GLU A 243 17.07 15.56 23.30
N PRO A 244 17.44 15.13 24.52
CA PRO A 244 17.45 13.72 24.85
C PRO A 244 16.02 13.21 24.69
N ARG A 245 15.81 12.46 23.61
CA ARG A 245 14.53 11.89 23.21
C ARG A 245 13.87 11.19 24.40
N VAL A 246 12.83 11.81 24.94
CA VAL A 246 11.93 11.16 25.89
C VAL A 246 11.01 10.23 25.10
N ILE A 247 11.52 9.05 24.75
CA ILE A 247 10.68 7.92 24.34
C ILE A 247 9.79 7.60 25.55
N PRO A 248 8.45 7.56 25.45
CA PRO A 248 7.63 7.08 26.55
C PRO A 248 8.15 5.71 27.00
N THR A 249 8.58 5.63 28.25
CA THR A 249 9.46 4.57 28.79
C THR A 249 8.80 3.19 28.89
N GLU A 250 7.60 2.99 28.34
CA GLU A 250 6.73 1.89 28.79
C GLU A 250 6.43 0.78 27.79
N HIS A 251 6.85 0.86 26.52
CA HIS A 251 6.45 -0.16 25.53
C HIS A 251 7.64 -0.77 24.78
N ARG A 252 8.59 -1.35 25.53
CA ARG A 252 9.56 -2.30 24.97
C ARG A 252 8.83 -3.60 24.68
N LEU A 253 8.73 -3.97 23.40
CA LEU A 253 8.35 -5.33 23.00
C LEU A 253 9.25 -6.31 23.75
N ASN A 254 8.68 -7.06 24.70
CA ASN A 254 9.40 -8.13 25.40
C ASN A 254 9.47 -9.37 24.49
N PHE A 255 9.98 -9.16 23.27
CA PHE A 255 9.92 -10.10 22.17
C PHE A 255 11.33 -10.35 21.65
N SER A 256 11.85 -11.54 21.95
CA SER A 256 13.23 -11.90 21.65
C SER A 256 13.46 -12.13 20.16
N TRP A 257 14.62 -11.70 19.64
CA TRP A 257 15.02 -11.96 18.25
C TRP A 257 15.02 -13.45 17.92
N LYS A 258 15.34 -14.34 18.88
CA LYS A 258 15.34 -15.80 18.70
C LYS A 258 13.93 -16.32 18.38
N ILE A 259 12.93 -15.83 19.10
CA ILE A 259 11.53 -16.18 18.90
C ILE A 259 11.06 -15.63 17.56
N GLY A 260 11.43 -14.39 17.23
CA GLY A 260 11.15 -13.77 15.94
C GLY A 260 11.70 -14.57 14.76
N THR A 261 12.98 -14.98 14.83
CA THR A 261 13.59 -15.84 13.79
C THR A 261 12.96 -17.22 13.71
N ALA A 262 12.57 -17.81 14.85
CA ALA A 262 11.91 -19.10 14.87
C ALA A 262 10.52 -19.04 14.20
N ILE A 263 9.76 -17.95 14.38
CA ILE A 263 8.48 -17.73 13.71
C ILE A 263 8.66 -17.56 12.20
N ILE A 264 9.68 -16.83 11.76
CA ILE A 264 9.98 -16.68 10.33
C ILE A 264 10.37 -18.03 9.73
N ALA A 265 11.23 -18.80 10.40
CA ALA A 265 11.63 -20.12 9.95
C ALA A 265 10.43 -21.08 9.89
N SER A 266 9.57 -21.11 10.91
CA SER A 266 8.38 -21.96 10.93
C SER A 266 7.37 -21.57 9.85
N PHE A 267 7.24 -20.28 9.53
CA PHE A 267 6.48 -19.83 8.38
C PHE A 267 7.01 -20.42 7.07
N PHE A 268 8.31 -20.33 6.79
CA PHE A 268 8.87 -20.88 5.55
C PHE A 268 8.75 -22.40 5.46
N VAL A 269 8.89 -23.11 6.59
CA VAL A 269 8.61 -24.55 6.66
C VAL A 269 7.15 -24.83 6.34
N THR A 270 6.21 -24.08 6.94
CA THR A 270 4.77 -24.26 6.70
C THR A 270 4.43 -23.94 5.24
N PHE A 271 4.99 -22.88 4.68
CA PHE A 271 4.84 -22.52 3.28
C PHE A 271 5.35 -23.61 2.34
N LEU A 272 6.55 -24.14 2.61
CA LEU A 272 7.09 -25.25 1.83
C LEU A 272 6.17 -26.47 1.89
N VAL A 273 5.70 -26.86 3.07
CA VAL A 273 4.79 -27.99 3.24
C VAL A 273 3.49 -27.78 2.46
N VAL A 274 2.85 -26.60 2.57
CA VAL A 274 1.61 -26.29 1.85
C VAL A 274 1.85 -26.29 0.33
N MET A 275 2.97 -25.75 -0.15
CA MET A 275 3.24 -25.72 -1.60
C MET A 275 3.60 -27.10 -2.17
N VAL A 276 4.37 -27.90 -1.42
CA VAL A 276 4.71 -29.28 -1.82
C VAL A 276 3.44 -30.12 -1.89
N LEU A 277 2.62 -30.11 -0.83
CA LEU A 277 1.37 -30.86 -0.80
C LEU A 277 0.42 -30.45 -1.95
N ARG A 278 0.33 -29.14 -2.28
CA ARG A 278 -0.41 -28.65 -3.45
C ARG A 278 0.09 -29.25 -4.77
N GLY A 279 1.40 -29.42 -4.92
CA GLY A 279 2.02 -29.93 -6.15
C GLY A 279 2.09 -31.45 -6.26
N THR A 280 2.16 -32.18 -5.14
CA THR A 280 2.38 -33.63 -5.12
C THR A 280 1.10 -34.44 -4.94
N LEU A 281 0.02 -33.86 -4.39
CA LEU A 281 -1.23 -34.58 -4.18
C LEU A 281 -2.01 -34.70 -5.50
N PRO A 282 -2.23 -35.93 -6.01
CA PRO A 282 -2.88 -36.15 -7.32
C PRO A 282 -4.36 -35.71 -7.34
N PHE A 283 -5.03 -35.73 -6.18
CA PHE A 283 -6.42 -35.28 -6.01
C PHE A 283 -6.51 -34.29 -4.84
N SER A 284 -5.96 -33.10 -5.03
CA SER A 284 -6.06 -32.03 -4.02
C SER A 284 -7.51 -31.55 -3.87
N PRO A 285 -8.13 -31.62 -2.67
CA PRO A 285 -9.49 -31.11 -2.44
C PRO A 285 -9.61 -29.62 -2.81
N LEU A 286 -10.77 -29.20 -3.34
CA LEU A 286 -10.99 -27.82 -3.79
C LEU A 286 -10.68 -26.79 -2.70
N LEU A 287 -11.20 -27.00 -1.48
CA LEU A 287 -10.99 -26.08 -0.36
C LEU A 287 -9.52 -25.96 0.05
N TYR A 288 -8.75 -27.03 -0.11
CA TYR A 288 -7.31 -27.01 0.12
C TYR A 288 -6.58 -26.24 -0.99
N ARG A 289 -6.96 -26.42 -2.27
CA ARG A 289 -6.42 -25.63 -3.39
C ARG A 289 -6.73 -24.15 -3.23
N LEU A 290 -7.95 -23.80 -2.82
CA LEU A 290 -8.35 -22.42 -2.48
C LEU A 290 -7.45 -21.84 -1.39
N PHE A 291 -7.31 -22.54 -0.27
CA PHE A 291 -6.43 -22.12 0.81
C PHE A 291 -4.98 -21.96 0.34
N ALA A 292 -4.44 -22.94 -0.37
CA ALA A 292 -3.05 -22.93 -0.83
C ALA A 292 -2.77 -21.81 -1.84
N ASN A 293 -3.69 -21.56 -2.78
CA ASN A 293 -3.61 -20.47 -3.75
C ASN A 293 -3.64 -19.10 -3.04
N LEU A 294 -4.48 -18.94 -2.01
CA LEU A 294 -4.59 -17.69 -1.25
C LEU A 294 -3.41 -17.51 -0.29
N TYR A 295 -2.91 -18.60 0.29
CA TYR A 295 -1.69 -18.63 1.10
C TYR A 295 -0.47 -18.25 0.27
N LEU A 296 -0.37 -18.75 -0.97
CA LEU A 296 0.64 -18.32 -1.93
C LEU A 296 0.50 -16.84 -2.26
N ALA A 297 -0.70 -16.39 -2.62
CA ALA A 297 -0.98 -14.98 -2.93
C ALA A 297 -0.55 -14.08 -1.76
N GLY A 298 -0.99 -14.38 -0.54
CA GLY A 298 -0.62 -13.63 0.67
C GLY A 298 0.89 -13.60 0.95
N THR A 299 1.63 -14.62 0.50
CA THR A 299 3.09 -14.71 0.65
C THR A 299 3.85 -13.88 -0.38
N ILE A 300 3.33 -13.74 -1.61
CA ILE A 300 4.06 -13.10 -2.72
C ILE A 300 3.62 -11.66 -3.00
N ILE A 301 2.52 -11.20 -2.40
CA ILE A 301 2.07 -9.81 -2.58
C ILE A 301 2.99 -8.88 -1.82
N PHE A 302 3.68 -7.99 -2.54
CA PHE A 302 4.43 -6.86 -2.00
C PHE A 302 3.78 -5.55 -2.43
N GLY A 303 3.80 -4.55 -1.55
CA GLY A 303 3.11 -3.29 -1.81
C GLY A 303 1.58 -3.41 -1.73
N GLY A 304 0.88 -2.27 -1.73
CA GLY A 304 -0.55 -2.18 -1.40
C GLY A 304 -1.53 -2.91 -2.34
N GLY A 305 -2.83 -2.67 -2.08
CA GLY A 305 -4.01 -3.30 -2.70
C GLY A 305 -3.95 -3.57 -4.20
N PRO A 306 -3.54 -2.65 -5.09
CA PRO A 306 -3.58 -2.89 -6.54
C PRO A 306 -2.78 -4.09 -7.06
N VAL A 307 -1.77 -4.54 -6.31
CA VAL A 307 -0.96 -5.71 -6.70
C VAL A 307 -1.69 -7.03 -6.43
N VAL A 308 -2.73 -7.01 -5.58
CA VAL A 308 -3.55 -8.19 -5.26
C VAL A 308 -4.39 -8.65 -6.45
N ILE A 309 -4.82 -7.70 -7.31
CA ILE A 309 -5.88 -7.94 -8.29
C ILE A 309 -5.43 -8.91 -9.39
N PRO A 310 -4.28 -8.70 -10.07
CA PRO A 310 -3.85 -9.63 -11.12
C PRO A 310 -3.59 -11.03 -10.55
N LEU A 311 -3.07 -11.11 -9.33
CA LEU A 311 -2.77 -12.37 -8.66
C LEU A 311 -4.03 -13.16 -8.29
N LEU A 312 -5.02 -12.51 -7.70
CA LEU A 312 -6.28 -13.19 -7.39
C LEU A 312 -7.02 -13.60 -8.65
N ARG A 313 -6.88 -12.84 -9.75
CA ARG A 313 -7.41 -13.26 -11.06
C ARG A 313 -6.71 -14.54 -11.54
N GLU A 314 -5.38 -14.57 -11.50
CA GLU A 314 -4.60 -15.75 -11.90
C GLU A 314 -4.93 -16.98 -11.05
N TYR A 315 -5.00 -16.83 -9.73
CA TYR A 315 -5.14 -17.98 -8.83
C TYR A 315 -6.58 -18.42 -8.53
N ILE A 316 -7.59 -17.74 -9.08
CA ILE A 316 -9.00 -18.06 -8.84
C ILE A 316 -9.79 -18.07 -10.15
N VAL A 317 -9.63 -17.05 -11.00
CA VAL A 317 -10.36 -16.94 -12.26
C VAL A 317 -9.74 -17.83 -13.33
N ALA A 318 -8.40 -17.89 -13.44
CA ALA A 318 -7.75 -18.78 -14.42
C ALA A 318 -7.93 -20.26 -14.08
N GLU A 319 -8.15 -20.58 -12.80
CA GLU A 319 -8.54 -21.92 -12.33
C GLU A 319 -9.99 -22.30 -12.73
N GLY A 320 -10.78 -21.35 -13.25
CA GLY A 320 -12.16 -21.54 -13.68
C GLY A 320 -13.18 -21.57 -12.54
N TRP A 321 -12.80 -21.22 -11.31
CA TRP A 321 -13.71 -21.31 -10.15
C TRP A 321 -14.69 -20.15 -10.04
N VAL A 322 -14.32 -18.98 -10.57
CA VAL A 322 -15.09 -17.73 -10.54
C VAL A 322 -15.07 -17.09 -11.92
N SER A 323 -16.21 -16.58 -12.37
CA SER A 323 -16.31 -15.92 -13.68
C SER A 323 -15.55 -14.57 -13.68
N PRO A 324 -14.98 -14.14 -14.84
CA PRO A 324 -14.38 -12.80 -14.95
C PRO A 324 -15.34 -11.68 -14.60
N ARG A 325 -16.64 -11.85 -14.91
CA ARG A 325 -17.71 -10.91 -14.56
C ARG A 325 -17.81 -10.75 -13.04
N ASP A 326 -18.05 -11.84 -12.31
CA ASP A 326 -18.27 -11.78 -10.86
C ASP A 326 -17.02 -11.28 -10.14
N PHE A 327 -15.84 -11.61 -10.66
CA PHE A 327 -14.57 -11.06 -10.20
C PHE A 327 -14.53 -9.54 -10.34
N LEU A 328 -14.87 -8.98 -11.50
CA LEU A 328 -14.87 -7.52 -11.71
C LEU A 328 -15.91 -6.81 -10.86
N ILE A 329 -17.11 -7.37 -10.72
CA ILE A 329 -18.17 -6.80 -9.87
C ILE A 329 -17.71 -6.76 -8.42
N GLY A 330 -17.23 -7.90 -7.91
CA GLY A 330 -16.71 -7.98 -6.55
C GLY A 330 -15.52 -7.04 -6.33
N LEU A 331 -14.64 -6.90 -7.32
CA LEU A 331 -13.50 -5.98 -7.25
C LEU A 331 -13.96 -4.51 -7.13
N ALA A 332 -14.91 -4.11 -7.97
CA ALA A 332 -15.41 -2.74 -7.99
C ALA A 332 -16.10 -2.37 -6.67
N ILE A 333 -16.88 -3.30 -6.13
CA ILE A 333 -17.51 -3.12 -4.81
C ILE A 333 -16.44 -3.11 -3.71
N ALA A 334 -15.46 -4.02 -3.76
CA ALA A 334 -14.37 -4.07 -2.78
C ALA A 334 -13.57 -2.76 -2.68
N GLN A 335 -13.37 -2.06 -3.80
CA GLN A 335 -12.65 -0.78 -3.80
C GLN A 335 -13.43 0.37 -3.14
N ALA A 336 -14.75 0.26 -3.06
CA ALA A 336 -15.62 1.21 -2.38
C ALA A 336 -15.88 0.83 -0.92
N PHE A 337 -15.49 -0.35 -0.47
CA PHE A 337 -15.70 -0.80 0.92
C PHE A 337 -14.61 -0.27 1.86
N PRO A 338 -14.95 -0.02 3.13
CA PRO A 338 -13.97 0.36 4.14
C PRO A 338 -13.11 -0.84 4.57
N GLY A 339 -11.93 -0.52 5.09
CA GLY A 339 -10.99 -1.49 5.63
C GLY A 339 -10.08 -2.09 4.53
N PRO A 340 -9.51 -3.27 4.76
CA PRO A 340 -8.51 -3.81 3.84
C PRO A 340 -9.17 -4.36 2.57
N ASN A 341 -8.76 -3.87 1.41
CA ASN A 341 -9.20 -4.38 0.09
C ASN A 341 -8.95 -5.89 -0.09
N PHE A 342 -8.05 -6.48 0.71
CA PHE A 342 -7.79 -7.92 0.75
C PHE A 342 -9.00 -8.73 1.24
N ASN A 343 -9.99 -8.10 1.88
CA ASN A 343 -11.30 -8.70 2.14
C ASN A 343 -12.01 -9.17 0.86
N PHE A 344 -11.59 -8.70 -0.32
CA PHE A 344 -12.02 -9.27 -1.60
C PHE A 344 -11.78 -10.78 -1.71
N ALA A 345 -10.73 -11.31 -1.07
CA ALA A 345 -10.50 -12.74 -0.96
C ALA A 345 -11.67 -13.48 -0.28
N VAL A 346 -12.33 -12.86 0.71
CA VAL A 346 -13.49 -13.44 1.42
C VAL A 346 -14.65 -13.67 0.47
N PHE A 347 -14.91 -12.70 -0.41
CA PHE A 347 -15.92 -12.81 -1.46
C PHE A 347 -15.57 -13.92 -2.46
N LEU A 348 -14.33 -13.94 -2.95
CA LEU A 348 -13.89 -14.95 -3.91
C LEU A 348 -13.94 -16.36 -3.30
N GLY A 349 -13.50 -16.53 -2.06
CA GLY A 349 -13.61 -17.80 -1.36
C GLY A 349 -15.06 -18.25 -1.17
N GLY A 350 -15.96 -17.31 -0.84
CA GLY A 350 -17.38 -17.58 -0.71
C GLY A 350 -18.01 -18.04 -2.03
N LEU A 351 -17.66 -17.38 -3.14
CA LEU A 351 -18.08 -17.77 -4.48
C LEU A 351 -17.55 -19.14 -4.90
N VAL A 352 -16.25 -19.41 -4.69
CA VAL A 352 -15.64 -20.71 -5.00
C VAL A 352 -16.38 -21.83 -4.26
N ALA A 353 -16.69 -21.62 -2.98
CA ALA A 353 -17.46 -22.57 -2.19
C ALA A 353 -18.89 -22.74 -2.72
N SER A 354 -19.60 -21.63 -2.97
CA SER A 354 -20.98 -21.64 -3.47
C SER A 354 -21.12 -22.37 -4.80
N ASN A 355 -20.25 -22.06 -5.77
CA ASN A 355 -20.26 -22.63 -7.13
C ASN A 355 -20.02 -24.14 -7.15
N HIS A 356 -19.44 -24.70 -6.09
CA HIS A 356 -19.09 -26.12 -5.99
C HIS A 356 -19.84 -26.85 -4.86
N GLY A 357 -20.93 -26.28 -4.36
CA GLY A 357 -21.81 -26.94 -3.39
C GLY A 357 -21.30 -26.98 -1.94
N TYR A 358 -20.30 -26.17 -1.60
CA TYR A 358 -19.81 -26.02 -0.23
C TYR A 358 -20.49 -24.84 0.49
N PRO A 359 -20.55 -24.84 1.84
CA PRO A 359 -21.02 -23.67 2.58
C PRO A 359 -20.14 -22.45 2.31
N VAL A 360 -20.78 -21.34 1.91
CA VAL A 360 -20.13 -20.05 1.61
C VAL A 360 -19.17 -19.63 2.73
N ALA A 361 -19.60 -19.81 3.99
CA ALA A 361 -18.82 -19.44 5.17
C ALA A 361 -17.46 -20.15 5.24
N VAL A 362 -17.40 -21.43 4.84
CA VAL A 362 -16.15 -22.20 4.86
C VAL A 362 -15.15 -21.65 3.86
N GLY A 363 -15.59 -21.39 2.63
CA GLY A 363 -14.73 -20.79 1.60
C GLY A 363 -14.24 -19.39 1.97
N SER A 364 -15.14 -18.56 2.50
CA SER A 364 -14.83 -17.21 2.97
C SER A 364 -13.82 -17.18 4.11
N ILE A 365 -13.97 -18.05 5.13
CA ILE A 365 -13.04 -18.14 6.26
C ILE A 365 -11.67 -18.66 5.79
N LEU A 366 -11.64 -19.70 4.95
CA LEU A 366 -10.38 -20.24 4.43
C LEU A 366 -9.63 -19.21 3.59
N ALA A 367 -10.33 -18.45 2.76
CA ALA A 367 -9.73 -17.38 1.97
C ALA A 367 -9.20 -16.24 2.85
N PHE A 368 -9.93 -15.86 3.90
CA PHE A 368 -9.47 -14.87 4.88
C PHE A 368 -8.17 -15.30 5.56
N ILE A 369 -8.13 -16.53 6.09
CA ILE A 369 -6.94 -17.07 6.76
C ILE A 369 -5.80 -17.18 5.74
N GLY A 370 -6.05 -17.75 4.56
CA GLY A 370 -5.04 -17.92 3.53
C GLY A 370 -4.36 -16.60 3.15
N ILE A 371 -5.14 -15.54 2.90
CA ILE A 371 -4.57 -14.29 2.40
C ILE A 371 -3.88 -13.43 3.49
N PHE A 372 -4.38 -13.44 4.74
CA PHE A 372 -3.87 -12.56 5.79
C PHE A 372 -2.76 -13.22 6.63
N THR A 373 -2.80 -14.53 6.86
CA THR A 373 -1.85 -15.22 7.75
C THR A 373 -0.38 -15.02 7.35
N PRO A 374 0.04 -15.16 6.06
CA PRO A 374 1.45 -15.03 5.70
C PRO A 374 2.08 -13.71 6.14
N GLY A 375 1.44 -12.58 5.77
CA GLY A 375 1.94 -11.25 6.11
C GLY A 375 1.94 -10.95 7.60
N ILE A 376 0.93 -11.42 8.34
CA ILE A 376 0.84 -11.23 9.79
C ILE A 376 1.90 -12.05 10.54
N VAL A 377 2.13 -13.30 10.14
CA VAL A 377 3.15 -14.15 10.76
C VAL A 377 4.55 -13.60 10.46
N LEU A 378 4.82 -13.19 9.22
CA LEU A 378 6.10 -12.61 8.81
C LEU A 378 6.39 -11.30 9.53
N VAL A 379 5.41 -10.38 9.62
CA VAL A 379 5.64 -9.11 10.32
C VAL A 379 5.78 -9.33 11.82
N HIS A 380 4.99 -10.21 12.41
CA HIS A 380 5.11 -10.54 13.83
C HIS A 380 6.50 -11.09 14.14
N GLY A 381 7.00 -12.06 13.37
CA GLY A 381 8.36 -12.57 13.52
C GLY A 381 9.44 -11.50 13.30
N THR A 382 9.26 -10.64 12.28
CA THR A 382 10.19 -9.54 11.98
C THR A 382 10.26 -8.53 13.12
N MET A 383 9.17 -8.28 13.86
CA MET A 383 9.17 -7.36 15.00
C MET A 383 10.14 -7.77 16.12
N GLY A 384 10.43 -9.08 16.25
CA GLY A 384 11.42 -9.57 17.23
C GLY A 384 12.86 -9.32 16.80
N VAL A 385 13.14 -9.48 15.51
CA VAL A 385 14.44 -9.13 14.91
C VAL A 385 14.63 -7.61 14.93
N TRP A 386 13.57 -6.89 14.57
CA TRP A 386 13.50 -5.43 14.51
C TRP A 386 13.87 -4.78 15.84
N ALA A 387 13.30 -5.26 16.94
CA ALA A 387 13.59 -4.76 18.28
C ALA A 387 15.09 -4.81 18.64
N ALA A 388 15.83 -5.79 18.10
CA ALA A 388 17.26 -5.96 18.35
C ALA A 388 18.17 -5.12 17.43
N ILE A 389 17.70 -4.72 16.24
CA ILE A 389 18.53 -4.05 15.23
C ILE A 389 18.21 -2.56 15.03
N ARG A 390 17.02 -2.09 15.42
CA ARG A 390 16.52 -0.73 15.14
C ARG A 390 17.37 0.41 15.68
N SER A 391 18.16 0.17 16.73
CA SER A 391 19.04 1.18 17.32
C SER A 391 20.31 1.42 16.51
N LYS A 392 20.67 0.53 15.57
CA LYS A 392 21.93 0.61 14.82
C LYS A 392 21.88 1.75 13.78
N PRO A 393 22.89 2.61 13.67
CA PRO A 393 22.87 3.75 12.74
C PRO A 393 22.69 3.36 11.27
N TRP A 394 23.32 2.27 10.83
CA TRP A 394 23.19 1.78 9.46
C TRP A 394 21.78 1.30 9.13
N ILE A 395 21.03 0.77 10.10
CA ILE A 395 19.64 0.36 9.93
C ILE A 395 18.74 1.58 9.69
N LYS A 396 18.96 2.68 10.41
CA LYS A 396 18.23 3.94 10.20
C LYS A 396 18.42 4.46 8.77
N SER A 397 19.65 4.43 8.27
CA SER A 397 19.98 4.80 6.89
C SER A 397 19.26 3.91 5.86
N VAL A 398 19.31 2.58 6.04
CA VAL A 398 18.62 1.62 5.16
C VAL A 398 17.11 1.87 5.14
N ILE A 399 16.50 2.09 6.31
CA ILE A 399 15.06 2.34 6.43
C ILE A 399 14.65 3.62 5.74
N ARG A 400 15.43 4.69 5.87
CA ARG A 400 15.16 5.94 5.15
C ARG A 400 15.07 5.69 3.64
N GLY A 401 15.99 4.88 3.09
CA GLY A 401 15.96 4.48 1.69
C GLY A 401 14.75 3.62 1.33
N ILE A 402 14.46 2.57 2.13
CA ILE A 402 13.30 1.70 1.93
C ILE A 402 12.00 2.51 1.97
N ASN A 403 11.87 3.45 2.90
CA ASN A 403 10.71 4.33 3.04
C ASN A 403 10.47 5.14 1.77
N ALA A 404 11.50 5.87 1.31
CA ALA A 404 11.44 6.63 0.07
C ALA A 404 11.08 5.74 -1.13
N GLY A 405 11.67 4.54 -1.23
CA GLY A 405 11.36 3.59 -2.29
C GLY A 405 9.92 3.07 -2.24
N ALA A 406 9.42 2.79 -1.04
CA ALA A 406 8.05 2.33 -0.83
C ALA A 406 7.02 3.40 -1.22
N VAL A 407 7.28 4.67 -0.92
CA VAL A 407 6.43 5.79 -1.32
C VAL A 407 6.43 5.99 -2.83
N GLY A 408 7.59 5.90 -3.50
CA GLY A 408 7.67 5.97 -4.96
C GLY A 408 6.86 4.86 -5.65
N LEU A 409 6.78 3.67 -5.05
CA LEU A 409 5.99 2.55 -5.55
C LEU A 409 4.46 2.74 -5.46
N ILE A 410 3.97 3.80 -4.78
CA ILE A 410 2.55 4.15 -4.76
C ILE A 410 2.09 4.70 -6.13
N TYR A 411 2.96 5.40 -6.88
CA TYR A 411 2.62 5.96 -8.19
C TYR A 411 2.30 4.89 -9.25
N PRO A 412 3.11 3.82 -9.43
CA PRO A 412 2.73 2.68 -10.24
C PRO A 412 1.39 2.05 -9.84
N ALA A 413 1.09 2.01 -8.54
CA ALA A 413 -0.17 1.51 -8.02
C ALA A 413 -1.37 2.39 -8.46
N VAL A 414 -1.25 3.72 -8.37
CA VAL A 414 -2.25 4.67 -8.89
C VAL A 414 -2.49 4.44 -10.38
N TYR A 415 -1.41 4.35 -11.17
CA TYR A 415 -1.50 4.11 -12.61
C TYR A 415 -2.21 2.79 -12.94
N ARG A 416 -1.91 1.71 -12.22
CA ARG A 416 -2.54 0.40 -12.46
C ARG A 416 -4.04 0.42 -12.19
N ILE A 417 -4.49 1.07 -11.11
CA ILE A 417 -5.93 1.18 -10.83
C ILE A 417 -6.58 2.09 -11.87
N TRP A 418 -5.91 3.15 -12.31
CA TRP A 418 -6.39 4.02 -13.38
C TRP A 418 -6.65 3.24 -14.68
N GLN A 419 -5.76 2.31 -15.06
CA GLN A 419 -5.87 1.53 -16.30
C GLN A 419 -7.03 0.51 -16.31
N VAL A 420 -7.58 0.15 -15.14
CA VAL A 420 -8.69 -0.82 -15.02
C VAL A 420 -9.94 -0.24 -14.36
N GLY A 421 -9.94 1.07 -14.08
CA GLY A 421 -10.96 1.73 -13.26
C GLY A 421 -12.29 1.91 -13.97
N PHE A 422 -12.30 2.00 -15.31
CA PHE A 422 -13.52 2.16 -16.10
C PHE A 422 -14.13 0.78 -16.41
N ILE A 423 -15.37 0.55 -15.95
CA ILE A 423 -16.08 -0.73 -16.12
C ILE A 423 -17.32 -0.51 -16.97
N ASP A 424 -17.50 -1.35 -18.00
CA ASP A 424 -18.58 -1.24 -18.97
C ASP A 424 -19.03 -2.64 -19.43
N GLU A 425 -20.27 -2.75 -19.93
CA GLU A 425 -20.93 -4.03 -20.29
C GLU A 425 -20.13 -4.87 -21.29
N GLY A 426 -19.39 -4.21 -22.19
CA GLY A 426 -18.64 -4.87 -23.26
C GLY A 426 -17.25 -5.39 -22.88
N PHE A 427 -16.73 -5.11 -21.68
CA PHE A 427 -15.32 -5.33 -21.37
C PHE A 427 -15.09 -6.15 -20.09
N GLN A 428 -14.51 -7.34 -20.25
CA GLN A 428 -14.21 -8.28 -19.16
C GLN A 428 -12.90 -7.98 -18.39
N SER A 429 -12.15 -6.93 -18.75
CA SER A 429 -10.85 -6.60 -18.12
C SER A 429 -10.77 -5.22 -17.48
N GLY A 430 -11.84 -4.41 -17.55
CA GLY A 430 -11.77 -2.97 -17.27
C GLY A 430 -10.99 -2.21 -18.36
N ARG A 431 -11.17 -0.89 -18.37
CA ARG A 431 -10.54 0.05 -19.30
C ARG A 431 -9.93 1.23 -18.56
N SER A 432 -9.16 2.03 -19.29
CA SER A 432 -8.53 3.22 -18.72
C SER A 432 -9.59 4.26 -18.41
N LEU A 433 -9.47 4.90 -17.24
CA LEU A 433 -10.27 6.09 -16.92
C LEU A 433 -9.98 7.25 -17.90
N ALA A 434 -8.87 7.19 -18.65
CA ALA A 434 -8.53 8.19 -19.66
C ALA A 434 -9.36 8.04 -20.96
N ASP A 435 -9.98 6.89 -21.19
CA ASP A 435 -10.75 6.63 -22.42
C ASP A 435 -12.01 7.50 -22.52
N ASP A 436 -12.45 8.06 -21.39
CA ASP A 436 -13.59 8.96 -21.29
C ASP A 436 -13.25 10.17 -20.39
N PRO A 437 -13.22 11.40 -20.94
CA PRO A 437 -12.87 12.60 -20.18
C PRO A 437 -13.71 12.82 -18.92
N TRP A 438 -14.92 12.26 -18.85
CA TRP A 438 -15.76 12.36 -17.66
C TRP A 438 -15.10 11.73 -16.43
N TRP A 439 -14.51 10.55 -16.59
CA TRP A 439 -13.87 9.87 -15.47
C TRP A 439 -12.62 10.60 -15.01
N VAL A 440 -11.90 11.24 -15.93
CA VAL A 440 -10.79 12.14 -15.62
C VAL A 440 -11.26 13.31 -14.73
N VAL A 441 -12.40 13.92 -15.04
CA VAL A 441 -12.99 15.00 -14.24
C VAL A 441 -13.36 14.50 -12.84
N VAL A 442 -14.02 13.34 -12.72
CA VAL A 442 -14.38 12.74 -11.42
C VAL A 442 -13.12 12.49 -10.58
N THR A 443 -12.08 11.93 -11.18
CA THR A 443 -10.80 11.67 -10.50
C THR A 443 -10.11 12.97 -10.06
N ALA A 444 -10.03 13.97 -10.94
CA ALA A 444 -9.45 15.27 -10.62
C ALA A 444 -10.22 15.99 -9.50
N MET A 445 -11.55 15.92 -9.53
CA MET A 445 -12.40 16.52 -8.51
C MET A 445 -12.21 15.84 -7.15
N ALA A 446 -12.08 14.52 -7.09
CA ALA A 446 -11.77 13.82 -5.84
C ALA A 446 -10.40 14.22 -5.28
N TYR A 447 -9.37 14.33 -6.13
CA TYR A 447 -8.04 14.81 -5.74
C TYR A 447 -8.07 16.24 -5.20
N ILE A 448 -8.65 17.18 -5.96
CA ILE A 448 -8.72 18.61 -5.61
C ILE A 448 -9.59 18.80 -4.37
N GLY A 449 -10.74 18.13 -4.31
CA GLY A 449 -11.66 18.11 -3.17
C GLY A 449 -10.96 17.67 -1.89
N GLY A 450 -10.19 16.58 -1.95
CA GLY A 450 -9.40 16.13 -0.81
C GLY A 450 -8.28 17.10 -0.44
N ARG A 451 -7.49 17.59 -1.41
CA ARG A 451 -6.27 18.38 -1.16
C ARG A 451 -6.54 19.79 -0.61
N TYR A 452 -7.54 20.46 -1.18
CA TYR A 452 -7.79 21.90 -0.93
C TYR A 452 -9.04 22.13 -0.11
N PHE A 453 -10.08 21.31 -0.30
CA PHE A 453 -11.34 21.43 0.43
C PHE A 453 -11.45 20.47 1.62
N ARG A 454 -10.44 19.61 1.84
CA ARG A 454 -10.40 18.60 2.91
C ARG A 454 -11.65 17.71 2.92
N VAL A 455 -12.19 17.42 1.73
CA VAL A 455 -13.36 16.52 1.60
C VAL A 455 -12.95 15.13 2.07
N PRO A 456 -13.69 14.51 3.02
CA PRO A 456 -13.37 13.17 3.49
C PRO A 456 -13.40 12.13 2.35
N PRO A 457 -12.53 11.10 2.37
CA PRO A 457 -12.53 10.02 1.38
C PRO A 457 -13.89 9.36 1.14
N PRO A 458 -14.70 9.01 2.16
CA PRO A 458 -16.00 8.37 1.94
C PRO A 458 -16.96 9.28 1.15
N VAL A 459 -16.94 10.58 1.45
CA VAL A 459 -17.78 11.58 0.78
C VAL A 459 -17.35 11.73 -0.68
N SER A 460 -16.04 11.78 -0.95
CA SER A 460 -15.52 11.86 -2.32
C SER A 460 -15.92 10.65 -3.16
N ILE A 461 -15.87 9.44 -2.58
CA ILE A 461 -16.28 8.20 -3.23
C ILE A 461 -17.79 8.23 -3.53
N LEU A 462 -18.63 8.64 -2.57
CA LEU A 462 -20.08 8.78 -2.78
C LEU A 462 -20.41 9.80 -3.88
N ILE A 463 -19.73 10.95 -3.90
CA ILE A 463 -19.88 11.94 -4.96
C ILE A 463 -19.52 11.32 -6.32
N GLY A 464 -18.43 10.55 -6.40
CA GLY A 464 -18.06 9.81 -7.61
C GLY A 464 -19.17 8.87 -8.08
N ALA A 465 -19.77 8.12 -7.16
CA ALA A 465 -20.90 7.23 -7.43
C ALA A 465 -22.10 8.00 -8.02
N VAL A 466 -22.48 9.12 -7.39
CA VAL A 466 -23.57 9.98 -7.86
C VAL A 466 -23.27 10.55 -9.25
N LEU A 467 -22.05 11.03 -9.49
CA LEU A 467 -21.64 11.52 -10.80
C LEU A 467 -21.67 10.42 -11.87
N GLY A 468 -21.32 9.19 -11.52
CA GLY A 468 -21.51 8.02 -12.38
C GLY A 468 -22.96 7.80 -12.77
N LEU A 469 -23.88 7.79 -11.79
CA LEU A 469 -25.32 7.66 -12.04
C LEU A 469 -25.89 8.83 -12.84
N THR A 470 -25.45 10.06 -12.59
CA THR A 470 -25.87 11.25 -13.35
C THR A 470 -25.45 11.13 -14.81
N ARG A 471 -24.21 10.70 -15.08
CA ARG A 471 -23.76 10.42 -16.46
C ARG A 471 -24.68 9.41 -17.14
N TYR A 472 -25.00 8.31 -16.45
CA TYR A 472 -25.93 7.31 -16.97
C TYR A 472 -27.31 7.91 -17.29
N ALA A 473 -27.88 8.68 -16.36
CA ALA A 473 -29.19 9.30 -16.54
C ALA A 473 -29.24 10.24 -17.76
N VAL A 474 -28.19 11.07 -17.92
CA VAL A 474 -28.06 11.99 -19.06
C VAL A 474 -27.95 11.21 -20.37
N LEU A 475 -27.02 10.25 -20.45
CA LEU A 475 -26.84 9.46 -21.68
C LEU A 475 -28.09 8.65 -22.02
N HIS A 476 -28.74 8.02 -21.04
CA HIS A 476 -29.96 7.25 -21.26
C HIS A 476 -31.12 8.12 -21.80
N GLN A 477 -31.27 9.35 -21.31
CA GLN A 477 -32.23 10.31 -21.85
C GLN A 477 -31.87 10.77 -23.27
N THR A 478 -30.57 10.91 -23.57
CA THR A 478 -30.11 11.28 -24.91
C THR A 478 -30.39 10.16 -25.91
N TYR A 479 -30.05 8.90 -25.61
CA TYR A 479 -30.27 7.76 -26.49
C TYR A 479 -31.76 7.46 -26.75
N THR A 480 -32.63 7.73 -25.79
CA THR A 480 -34.09 7.51 -25.95
C THR A 480 -34.78 8.62 -26.75
N ARG A 481 -34.13 9.77 -26.98
CA ARG A 481 -34.68 10.91 -27.73
C ARG A 481 -34.20 11.01 -29.18
N ILE A 482 -33.23 10.20 -29.60
CA ILE A 482 -32.60 10.31 -30.92
C ILE A 482 -33.16 9.24 -31.86
N GLU A 483 -33.66 9.67 -33.02
CA GLU A 483 -34.06 8.82 -34.14
C GLU A 483 -32.91 7.87 -34.58
N PRO A 484 -33.17 6.60 -34.95
CA PRO A 484 -32.13 5.63 -35.29
C PRO A 484 -31.11 6.09 -36.35
N SER A 485 -31.53 7.00 -37.24
CA SER A 485 -30.71 7.59 -38.30
C SER A 485 -29.64 8.57 -37.79
N GLN A 486 -29.87 9.26 -36.67
CA GLN A 486 -28.93 10.22 -36.08
C GLN A 486 -27.94 9.58 -35.08
N LEU A 487 -28.22 8.35 -34.62
CA LEU A 487 -27.29 7.57 -33.81
C LEU A 487 -26.00 7.19 -34.57
N LEU A 488 -26.05 7.14 -35.89
CA LEU A 488 -24.88 6.88 -36.75
C LEU A 488 -23.90 8.06 -36.80
N GLU A 489 -24.37 9.30 -36.71
CA GLU A 489 -23.50 10.48 -36.67
C GLU A 489 -22.85 10.69 -35.30
N LEU A 490 -23.56 10.39 -34.20
CA LEU A 490 -23.00 10.44 -32.84
C LEU A 490 -21.94 9.35 -32.59
N ARG A 491 -22.05 8.20 -33.27
CA ARG A 491 -21.01 7.15 -33.28
C ARG A 491 -19.69 7.62 -33.90
N TRP A 492 -19.71 8.66 -34.73
CA TRP A 492 -18.50 9.23 -35.35
C TRP A 492 -17.81 10.28 -34.47
N LEU A 493 -18.56 10.98 -33.60
CA LEU A 493 -18.01 11.99 -32.68
C LEU A 493 -17.53 11.39 -31.35
N GLY A 494 -18.07 10.23 -30.94
CA GLY A 494 -17.55 9.42 -29.83
C GLY A 494 -16.52 8.43 -30.34
N GLY A 495 -15.26 8.85 -30.46
CA GLY A 495 -14.15 8.01 -30.94
C GLY A 495 -14.10 6.66 -30.22
N GLY A 496 -14.52 5.60 -30.92
CA GLY A 496 -14.52 4.24 -30.39
C GLY A 496 -15.39 3.33 -31.24
N SER A 497 -14.75 2.56 -32.12
CA SER A 497 -15.34 1.51 -32.93
C SER A 497 -16.06 0.47 -32.05
N HIS A 498 -17.35 0.66 -31.80
CA HIS A 498 -18.23 -0.34 -31.23
C HIS A 498 -18.60 -1.36 -32.33
N HIS A 499 -17.82 -2.43 -32.46
CA HIS A 499 -18.31 -3.65 -33.09
C HIS A 499 -19.22 -4.37 -32.09
N LEU A 500 -20.53 -4.22 -32.25
CA LEU A 500 -21.50 -5.16 -31.70
C LEU A 500 -21.91 -6.10 -32.82
N VAL A 501 -21.53 -7.36 -32.66
CA VAL A 501 -22.16 -8.51 -33.33
C VAL A 501 -23.59 -8.59 -32.79
N THR A 502 -24.53 -8.71 -33.72
CA THR A 502 -25.97 -8.95 -33.54
C THR A 502 -26.29 -10.05 -32.54
#